data_AF-A0A8D6SXN3-F1
#
_entry.id   AF-A0A8D6SXN3-F1
#
_cell.length_a   1.000
_cell.length_b   1.000
_cell.length_c   1.000
_cell.angle_alpha   90.00
_cell.angle_beta   90.00
_cell.angle_gamma   90.00
#
_symmetry.space_group_name_H-M   'P 1'
#
loop_
_entity.id
_entity.type
_entity.pdbx_description
1 polymer ?
#
loop_
_entity_poly.entity_id
_entity_poly.type
_entity_poly.pdbx_seq_one_letter_code
_entity_poly.pdbx_strand_id
1 'polypeptide(L)'
;MKLIELIYDKEKYREKIKKNIVSEIETIFKVNGMLLGGGCLKSEGGIYGDDCDLYGFFQDILKGLAFLLDEGKHTRRSYYRKDVEHIVGWNRFKVKNFDLAYGTSLFFRYNDYIFELDKDKDELIIHYRNEPLSYTDCEEYKGKERGIVRVPLKDFTKEIVKLADDYIKFMRNSEIEEGYDFYIDDLQEYLNDVKKYYKERYGEEL
;
A
#
# COMPACT_ATOMS: atom_id res chain seq x y z
N MET A 1 -2.25 12.76 14.88
CA MET A 1 -2.28 11.36 14.38
C MET A 1 -1.55 11.35 13.05
N LYS A 2 -0.71 10.35 12.76
CA LYS A 2 -0.08 10.22 11.44
C LYS A 2 -1.14 9.81 10.41
N LEU A 3 -1.02 10.26 9.16
CA LEU A 3 -1.93 9.85 8.10
C LEU A 3 -1.67 8.38 7.73
N ILE A 4 -0.41 7.96 7.68
CA ILE A 4 0.01 6.60 7.36
C ILE A 4 0.95 6.06 8.43
N GLU A 5 0.73 4.81 8.84
CA GLU A 5 1.66 4.07 9.69
C GLU A 5 1.96 2.72 9.04
N LEU A 6 3.23 2.44 8.78
CA LEU A 6 3.74 1.14 8.33
C LEU A 6 4.75 0.67 9.36
N ILE A 7 4.40 -0.37 10.12
CA ILE A 7 5.18 -0.82 11.28
C ILE A 7 5.60 -2.27 11.06
N TYR A 8 6.89 -2.53 11.16
CA TYR A 8 7.51 -3.84 11.04
C TYR A 8 8.84 -3.85 11.79
N ASP A 9 9.34 -5.04 12.14
CA ASP A 9 10.65 -5.18 12.76
C ASP A 9 11.77 -5.04 11.71
N LYS A 10 12.43 -3.88 11.70
CA LYS A 10 13.49 -3.55 10.74
C LYS A 10 14.71 -4.46 10.85
N GLU A 11 15.09 -4.90 12.04
CA GLU A 11 16.26 -5.75 12.23
C GLU A 11 15.95 -7.19 11.81
N LYS A 12 14.78 -7.71 12.19
CA LYS A 12 14.28 -9.01 11.68
C LYS A 12 14.17 -8.98 10.16
N TYR A 13 13.70 -7.88 9.58
CA TYR A 13 13.62 -7.73 8.13
C TYR A 13 15.01 -7.68 7.47
N ARG A 14 15.96 -6.93 8.04
CA ARG A 14 17.36 -6.87 7.57
C ARG A 14 17.97 -8.27 7.47
N GLU A 15 17.74 -9.14 8.45
CA GLU A 15 18.24 -10.52 8.41
C GLU A 15 17.56 -11.39 7.34
N LYS A 16 16.29 -11.13 7.01
CA LYS A 16 15.58 -11.86 5.95
C LYS A 16 16.10 -11.48 4.56
N ILE A 17 16.26 -10.18 4.29
CA ILE A 17 16.65 -9.69 2.96
C ILE A 17 18.08 -10.04 2.54
N LYS A 18 18.95 -10.40 3.49
CA LYS A 18 20.28 -10.97 3.20
C LYS A 18 20.22 -12.21 2.30
N LYS A 19 19.12 -12.97 2.37
CA LYS A 19 18.94 -14.25 1.65
C LYS A 19 17.95 -14.16 0.50
N ASN A 20 16.98 -13.25 0.58
CA ASN A 20 15.98 -13.04 -0.45
C ASN A 20 15.33 -11.66 -0.25
N ILE A 21 15.45 -10.77 -1.22
CA ILE A 21 14.88 -9.42 -1.13
C ILE A 21 13.34 -9.42 -1.09
N VAL A 22 12.71 -10.43 -1.69
CA VAL A 22 11.25 -10.65 -1.71
C VAL A 22 10.90 -11.53 -0.50
N SER A 23 11.05 -10.95 0.68
CA SER A 23 10.83 -11.64 1.95
C SER A 23 9.62 -11.08 2.67
N GLU A 24 8.73 -11.97 3.11
CA GLU A 24 7.59 -11.58 3.94
C GLU A 24 8.03 -11.22 5.36
N ILE A 25 7.42 -10.21 5.97
CA ILE A 25 7.58 -9.83 7.37
C ILE A 25 6.24 -9.37 7.94
N GLU A 26 6.00 -9.69 9.22
CA GLU A 26 4.83 -9.21 9.95
C GLU A 26 4.81 -7.68 9.92
N THR A 27 3.78 -7.15 9.27
CA THR A 27 3.65 -5.72 9.02
C THR A 27 2.26 -5.25 9.43
N ILE A 28 2.20 -4.12 10.12
CA ILE A 28 0.97 -3.41 10.43
C ILE A 28 0.88 -2.21 9.49
N PHE A 29 -0.24 -2.09 8.79
CA PHE A 29 -0.53 -0.96 7.92
C PHE A 29 -1.79 -0.23 8.43
N LYS A 30 -1.64 1.06 8.74
CA LYS A 30 -2.76 1.92 9.14
C LYS A 30 -2.85 3.16 8.27
N VAL A 31 -4.08 3.58 8.01
CA VAL A 31 -4.40 4.85 7.37
C VAL A 31 -5.42 5.60 8.22
N ASN A 32 -5.08 6.82 8.64
CA ASN A 32 -5.86 7.64 9.56
C ASN A 32 -6.29 6.87 10.83
N GLY A 33 -5.37 6.08 11.38
CA GLY A 33 -5.59 5.23 12.55
C GLY A 33 -6.44 3.98 12.32
N MET A 34 -7.03 3.78 11.13
CA MET A 34 -7.72 2.53 10.79
C MET A 34 -6.71 1.44 10.43
N LEU A 35 -6.92 0.23 10.94
CA LEU A 35 -6.06 -0.92 10.71
C LEU A 35 -6.44 -1.59 9.38
N LEU A 36 -5.66 -1.31 8.35
CA LEU A 36 -5.90 -1.77 6.98
C LEU A 36 -5.17 -3.07 6.67
N GLY A 37 -4.02 -3.32 7.28
CA GLY A 37 -3.30 -4.60 7.22
C GLY A 37 -2.76 -5.00 8.59
N GLY A 38 -2.91 -6.28 8.95
CA GLY A 38 -2.68 -6.81 10.29
C GLY A 38 -3.97 -7.03 11.08
N GLY A 39 -3.88 -7.68 12.24
CA GLY A 39 -5.03 -8.06 13.04
C GLY A 39 -4.98 -7.57 14.48
N CYS A 40 -5.99 -7.96 15.25
CA CYS A 40 -6.02 -7.74 16.70
C CYS A 40 -6.64 -8.94 17.39
N LEU A 41 -5.89 -9.55 18.31
CA LEU A 41 -6.37 -10.59 19.21
C LEU A 41 -5.98 -10.21 20.64
N LYS A 42 -6.95 -9.71 21.40
CA LYS A 42 -6.78 -9.34 22.82
C LYS A 42 -6.33 -10.54 23.64
N SER A 43 -6.83 -11.74 23.34
CA SER A 43 -6.36 -13.00 23.93
C SER A 43 -4.88 -13.29 23.67
N GLU A 44 -4.30 -12.72 22.61
CA GLU A 44 -2.91 -12.97 22.18
C GLU A 44 -2.01 -11.72 22.34
N GLY A 45 -2.43 -10.74 23.14
CA GLY A 45 -1.61 -9.56 23.45
C GLY A 45 -1.90 -8.32 22.60
N GLY A 46 -2.94 -8.34 21.76
CA GLY A 46 -3.48 -7.17 21.08
C GLY A 46 -3.16 -7.14 19.58
N ILE A 47 -2.71 -5.99 19.08
CA ILE A 47 -2.47 -5.76 17.65
C ILE A 47 -1.24 -6.55 17.19
N TYR A 48 -1.35 -7.23 16.05
CA TYR A 48 -0.27 -7.96 15.39
C TYR A 48 -0.25 -7.65 13.88
N GLY A 49 0.89 -7.88 13.22
CA GLY A 49 1.06 -7.67 11.79
C GLY A 49 0.59 -8.86 10.94
N ASP A 50 0.28 -8.62 9.67
CA ASP A 50 0.06 -9.69 8.68
C ASP A 50 1.33 -9.89 7.85
N ASP A 51 1.49 -11.07 7.26
CA ASP A 51 2.63 -11.38 6.40
C ASP A 51 2.58 -10.50 5.15
N CYS A 52 3.61 -9.66 5.00
CA CYS A 52 3.71 -8.71 3.91
C CYS A 52 5.11 -8.74 3.29
N ASP A 53 5.19 -8.88 1.96
CA ASP A 53 6.42 -8.56 1.23
C ASP A 53 6.53 -7.04 1.07
N LEU A 54 7.49 -6.44 1.79
CA LEU A 54 7.67 -4.98 1.79
C LEU A 54 8.17 -4.44 0.45
N TYR A 55 8.96 -5.23 -0.30
CA TYR A 55 9.35 -4.82 -1.65
C TYR A 55 8.10 -4.70 -2.52
N GLY A 56 7.29 -5.75 -2.55
CA GLY A 56 6.02 -5.79 -3.26
C GLY A 56 5.05 -4.69 -2.82
N PHE A 57 4.93 -4.44 -1.50
CA PHE A 57 4.12 -3.34 -0.96
C PHE A 57 4.49 -2.00 -1.60
N PHE A 58 5.78 -1.63 -1.56
CA PHE A 58 6.24 -0.36 -2.12
C PHE A 58 6.09 -0.33 -3.64
N GLN A 59 6.34 -1.44 -4.32
CA GLN A 59 6.15 -1.54 -5.76
C GLN A 59 4.69 -1.25 -6.15
N ASP A 60 3.73 -1.92 -5.51
CA ASP A 60 2.32 -1.80 -5.85
C ASP A 60 1.74 -0.44 -5.50
N ILE A 61 2.06 0.10 -4.31
CA ILE A 61 1.55 1.40 -3.90
C ILE A 61 2.09 2.52 -4.78
N LEU A 62 3.36 2.48 -5.18
CA LEU A 62 3.95 3.49 -6.07
C LEU A 62 3.34 3.42 -7.47
N LYS A 63 3.17 2.21 -8.04
CA LYS A 63 2.48 2.01 -9.32
C LYS A 63 1.05 2.54 -9.29
N GLY A 64 0.30 2.21 -8.22
CA GLY A 64 -1.06 2.69 -8.02
C GLY A 64 -1.14 4.20 -7.92
N LEU A 65 -0.24 4.83 -7.17
CA LEU A 65 -0.18 6.29 -7.06
C LEU A 65 0.17 6.97 -8.39
N ALA A 66 1.18 6.48 -9.11
CA ALA A 66 1.54 7.02 -10.42
C ALA A 66 0.35 6.94 -11.41
N PHE A 67 -0.36 5.82 -11.43
CA PHE A 67 -1.58 5.64 -12.21
C PHE A 67 -2.66 6.67 -11.86
N LEU A 68 -2.96 6.85 -10.57
CA LEU A 68 -4.02 7.77 -10.13
C LEU A 68 -3.65 9.23 -10.32
N LEU A 69 -2.40 9.62 -10.08
CA LEU A 69 -1.91 10.99 -10.28
C LEU A 69 -2.02 11.45 -11.73
N ASP A 70 -1.76 10.53 -12.69
CA ASP A 70 -1.93 10.77 -14.13
C ASP A 70 -3.33 10.41 -14.66
N GLU A 71 -4.31 10.28 -13.77
CA GLU A 71 -5.73 10.02 -14.10
C GLU A 71 -5.91 8.82 -15.05
N GLY A 72 -5.13 7.78 -14.79
CA GLY A 72 -5.18 6.50 -15.47
C GLY A 72 -4.53 6.44 -16.84
N LYS A 73 -3.76 7.44 -17.28
CA LYS A 73 -3.08 7.42 -18.59
C LYS A 73 -1.78 6.62 -18.57
N HIS A 74 -0.97 6.75 -17.52
CA HIS A 74 0.34 6.11 -17.38
C HIS A 74 0.31 4.58 -17.56
N THR A 75 -0.72 3.90 -17.08
CA THR A 75 -0.75 2.43 -17.07
C THR A 75 -1.99 1.84 -17.76
N ARG A 76 -2.47 2.41 -18.89
CA ARG A 76 -3.60 1.89 -19.71
C ARG A 76 -3.39 0.48 -20.33
N ARG A 77 -2.76 -0.44 -19.62
CA ARG A 77 -2.85 -1.88 -19.87
C ARG A 77 -4.20 -2.36 -19.35
N SER A 78 -4.88 -3.17 -20.16
CA SER A 78 -6.24 -3.64 -19.91
C SER A 78 -6.41 -4.55 -18.69
N TYR A 79 -5.33 -5.04 -18.06
CA TYR A 79 -5.41 -5.93 -16.91
C TYR A 79 -5.85 -5.22 -15.62
N TYR A 80 -5.44 -3.97 -15.38
CA TYR A 80 -5.77 -3.28 -14.13
C TYR A 80 -7.27 -3.15 -13.90
N ARG A 81 -8.04 -2.90 -14.97
CA ARG A 81 -9.51 -2.86 -14.88
C ARG A 81 -10.09 -4.23 -14.50
N LYS A 82 -9.56 -5.32 -15.04
CA LYS A 82 -10.00 -6.68 -14.69
C LYS A 82 -9.70 -7.01 -13.23
N ASP A 83 -8.56 -6.56 -12.72
CA ASP A 83 -8.19 -6.75 -11.32
C ASP A 83 -9.14 -5.99 -10.39
N VAL A 84 -9.48 -4.75 -10.74
CA VAL A 84 -10.52 -3.97 -10.03
C VAL A 84 -11.87 -4.69 -10.08
N GLU A 85 -12.33 -5.12 -11.26
CA GLU A 85 -13.60 -5.84 -11.43
C GLU A 85 -13.65 -7.15 -10.62
N HIS A 86 -12.53 -7.89 -10.58
CA HIS A 86 -12.38 -9.11 -9.79
C HIS A 86 -12.51 -8.82 -8.29
N ILE A 87 -11.74 -7.87 -7.76
CA ILE A 87 -11.75 -7.50 -6.35
C ILE A 87 -13.12 -6.94 -5.95
N VAL A 88 -13.74 -6.10 -6.78
CA VAL A 88 -15.12 -5.62 -6.56
C VAL A 88 -16.10 -6.77 -6.47
N GLY A 89 -16.01 -7.76 -7.37
CA GLY A 89 -16.90 -8.92 -7.40
C GLY A 89 -16.79 -9.76 -6.12
N TRP A 90 -15.56 -10.06 -5.69
CA TRP A 90 -15.29 -10.85 -4.48
C TRP A 90 -15.74 -10.12 -3.21
N ASN A 91 -15.42 -8.83 -3.10
CA ASN A 91 -15.58 -8.07 -1.86
C ASN A 91 -16.86 -7.22 -1.79
N ARG A 92 -17.59 -7.12 -2.90
CA ARG A 92 -18.80 -6.30 -3.07
C ARG A 92 -18.55 -4.81 -2.77
N PHE A 93 -17.36 -4.32 -3.10
CA PHE A 93 -17.03 -2.90 -2.97
C PHE A 93 -17.88 -2.05 -3.91
N LYS A 94 -18.19 -0.82 -3.49
CA LYS A 94 -18.99 0.13 -4.27
C LYS A 94 -18.07 1.18 -4.90
N VAL A 95 -17.32 0.77 -5.91
CA VAL A 95 -16.46 1.65 -6.72
C VAL A 95 -17.33 2.42 -7.70
N LYS A 96 -17.16 3.74 -7.78
CA LYS A 96 -17.93 4.60 -8.69
C LYS A 96 -17.24 4.73 -10.04
N ASN A 97 -15.92 4.86 -10.05
CA ASN A 97 -15.15 5.05 -11.28
C ASN A 97 -14.05 4.00 -11.44
N PHE A 98 -14.34 2.95 -12.23
CA PHE A 98 -13.40 1.86 -12.51
C PHE A 98 -12.19 2.31 -13.32
N ASP A 99 -12.32 3.36 -14.14
CA ASP A 99 -11.22 3.86 -14.97
C ASP A 99 -10.23 4.73 -14.16
N LEU A 100 -10.63 5.14 -12.95
CA LEU A 100 -9.79 5.84 -11.97
C LEU A 100 -9.64 5.01 -10.68
N ALA A 101 -9.60 3.68 -10.82
CA ALA A 101 -9.41 2.75 -9.72
C ALA A 101 -8.23 1.81 -9.98
N TYR A 102 -7.50 1.47 -8.92
CA TYR A 102 -6.37 0.55 -8.92
C TYR A 102 -6.61 -0.54 -7.89
N GLY A 103 -6.65 -1.80 -8.33
CA GLY A 103 -6.84 -2.98 -7.47
C GLY A 103 -5.49 -3.59 -7.11
N THR A 104 -5.30 -3.96 -5.83
CA THR A 104 -4.04 -4.53 -5.32
C THR A 104 -4.27 -5.24 -3.99
N SER A 105 -3.41 -6.21 -3.64
CA SER A 105 -3.31 -6.77 -2.29
C SER A 105 -2.27 -6.05 -1.43
N LEU A 106 -1.51 -5.10 -2.01
CA LEU A 106 -0.31 -4.49 -1.42
C LEU A 106 0.66 -5.53 -0.84
N PHE A 107 0.66 -6.73 -1.43
CA PHE A 107 1.44 -7.89 -0.98
C PHE A 107 1.16 -8.32 0.46
N PHE A 108 0.00 -7.97 1.01
CA PHE A 108 -0.54 -8.59 2.21
C PHE A 108 -1.28 -9.86 1.83
N ARG A 109 -0.95 -10.97 2.50
CA ARG A 109 -1.44 -12.30 2.11
C ARG A 109 -2.96 -12.44 2.15
N TYR A 110 -3.62 -11.77 3.10
CA TYR A 110 -5.06 -11.93 3.36
C TYR A 110 -5.83 -10.61 3.22
N ASN A 111 -5.35 -9.69 2.38
CA ASN A 111 -5.97 -8.37 2.24
C ASN A 111 -6.20 -8.01 0.78
N ASP A 112 -7.29 -7.28 0.54
CA ASP A 112 -7.62 -6.71 -0.76
C ASP A 112 -7.89 -5.23 -0.63
N TYR A 113 -7.41 -4.45 -1.59
CA TYR A 113 -7.59 -3.01 -1.64
C TYR A 113 -8.03 -2.54 -3.03
N ILE A 114 -8.86 -1.50 -3.05
CA ILE A 114 -9.09 -0.68 -4.23
C ILE A 114 -8.81 0.77 -3.87
N PHE A 115 -7.89 1.38 -4.62
CA PHE A 115 -7.59 2.79 -4.56
C PHE A 115 -8.34 3.50 -5.68
N GLU A 116 -9.37 4.26 -5.33
CA GLU A 116 -10.21 5.01 -6.25
C GLU A 116 -9.97 6.51 -6.08
N LEU A 117 -9.79 7.24 -7.18
CA LEU A 117 -9.66 8.70 -7.17
C LEU A 117 -11.03 9.39 -7.29
N ASP A 118 -11.42 10.15 -6.27
CA ASP A 118 -12.46 11.17 -6.38
C ASP A 118 -11.85 12.46 -6.94
N LYS A 119 -11.89 12.57 -8.27
CA LYS A 119 -11.27 13.68 -9.00
C LYS A 119 -11.82 15.05 -8.61
N ASP A 120 -13.12 15.13 -8.28
CA ASP A 120 -13.77 16.41 -7.98
C ASP A 120 -13.33 16.98 -6.62
N LYS A 121 -12.91 16.10 -5.71
CA LYS A 121 -12.46 16.47 -4.35
C LYS A 121 -10.96 16.33 -4.13
N ASP A 122 -10.25 15.77 -5.09
CA ASP A 122 -8.83 15.41 -4.96
C ASP A 122 -8.57 14.45 -3.77
N GLU A 123 -9.49 13.51 -3.56
CA GLU A 123 -9.41 12.52 -2.49
C GLU A 123 -9.09 11.13 -3.05
N LEU A 124 -8.26 10.40 -2.31
CA LEU A 124 -8.09 8.96 -2.46
C LEU A 124 -9.13 8.25 -1.58
N ILE A 125 -9.98 7.46 -2.22
CA ILE A 125 -10.91 6.54 -1.58
C ILE A 125 -10.27 5.15 -1.56
N ILE A 126 -9.99 4.63 -0.37
CA ILE A 126 -9.44 3.29 -0.17
C ILE A 126 -10.58 2.38 0.29
N HIS A 127 -11.03 1.49 -0.59
CA HIS A 127 -11.86 0.34 -0.20
C HIS A 127 -10.93 -0.77 0.26
N TYR A 128 -11.17 -1.36 1.42
CA TYR A 128 -10.31 -2.41 1.96
C TYR A 128 -11.11 -3.60 2.48
N ARG A 129 -10.51 -4.78 2.38
CA ARG A 129 -10.83 -5.98 3.15
C ARG A 129 -9.57 -6.40 3.90
N ASN A 130 -9.67 -6.41 5.22
CA ASN A 130 -8.67 -6.89 6.16
C ASN A 130 -9.18 -8.17 6.83
N GLU A 131 -8.92 -9.31 6.21
CA GLU A 131 -9.39 -10.61 6.69
C GLU A 131 -8.87 -11.00 8.09
N PRO A 132 -7.63 -10.67 8.51
CA PRO A 132 -7.20 -10.87 9.90
C PRO A 132 -8.18 -10.34 10.96
N LEU A 133 -8.90 -9.25 10.67
CA LEU A 133 -9.90 -8.69 11.60
C LEU A 133 -11.22 -9.47 11.65
N SER A 134 -11.48 -10.39 10.72
CA SER A 134 -12.71 -11.20 10.74
C SER A 134 -12.82 -12.13 11.95
N TYR A 135 -11.69 -12.44 12.60
CA TYR A 135 -11.60 -13.31 13.77
C TYR A 135 -11.30 -12.53 15.08
N THR A 136 -11.38 -11.21 15.07
CA THR A 136 -10.97 -10.37 16.20
C THR A 136 -11.88 -10.52 17.44
N ASP A 137 -11.27 -10.58 18.62
CA ASP A 137 -11.93 -10.43 19.93
C ASP A 137 -11.71 -9.02 20.53
N CYS A 138 -11.07 -8.11 19.79
CA CYS A 138 -10.90 -6.71 20.16
C CYS A 138 -12.17 -5.92 19.80
N GLU A 139 -12.86 -5.38 20.81
CA GLU A 139 -14.17 -4.72 20.65
C GLU A 139 -14.12 -3.54 19.66
N GLU A 140 -13.03 -2.77 19.67
CA GLU A 140 -12.83 -1.63 18.80
C GLU A 140 -12.66 -1.99 17.31
N TYR A 141 -12.39 -3.25 16.98
CA TYR A 141 -12.19 -3.73 15.60
C TYR A 141 -13.31 -4.65 15.09
N LYS A 142 -14.30 -4.98 15.93
CA LYS A 142 -15.45 -5.80 15.50
C LYS A 142 -16.19 -5.18 14.32
N GLY A 143 -16.39 -5.98 13.27
CA GLY A 143 -17.09 -5.56 12.05
C GLY A 143 -16.29 -4.58 11.16
N LYS A 144 -14.98 -4.42 11.41
CA LYS A 144 -14.08 -3.55 10.66
C LYS A 144 -13.12 -4.33 9.74
N GLU A 145 -13.43 -5.59 9.45
CA GLU A 145 -12.71 -6.42 8.47
C GLU A 145 -12.88 -5.93 7.03
N ARG A 146 -13.78 -4.96 6.80
CA ARG A 146 -13.93 -4.28 5.52
C ARG A 146 -14.45 -2.86 5.72
N GLY A 147 -14.10 -1.95 4.82
CA GLY A 147 -14.57 -0.59 4.93
C GLY A 147 -14.06 0.34 3.84
N ILE A 148 -14.25 1.64 4.08
CA ILE A 148 -13.78 2.70 3.20
C ILE A 148 -13.07 3.75 4.05
N VAL A 149 -11.86 4.13 3.64
CA VAL A 149 -11.13 5.29 4.16
C VAL A 149 -11.02 6.34 3.08
N ARG A 150 -11.11 7.63 3.45
CA ARG A 150 -10.91 8.76 2.55
C ARG A 150 -9.80 9.63 3.08
N VAL A 151 -8.88 10.00 2.21
CA VAL A 151 -7.71 10.84 2.54
C VAL A 151 -7.42 11.79 1.37
N PRO A 152 -6.85 12.97 1.61
CA PRO A 152 -6.37 13.82 0.53
C PRO A 152 -5.30 13.07 -0.28
N LEU A 153 -5.47 12.96 -1.60
CA LEU A 153 -4.50 12.24 -2.46
C LEU A 153 -3.11 12.88 -2.33
N LYS A 154 -3.07 14.21 -2.31
CA LYS A 154 -1.86 15.01 -2.15
C LYS A 154 -1.04 14.62 -0.91
N ASP A 155 -1.67 14.60 0.26
CA ASP A 155 -0.98 14.32 1.52
C ASP A 155 -0.63 12.84 1.66
N PHE A 156 -1.50 11.95 1.18
CA PHE A 156 -1.22 10.51 1.14
C PHE A 156 0.02 10.20 0.29
N THR A 157 0.11 10.76 -0.92
CA THR A 157 1.28 10.58 -1.79
C THR A 157 2.57 11.08 -1.14
N LYS A 158 2.52 12.25 -0.49
CA LYS A 158 3.68 12.80 0.26
C LYS A 158 4.19 11.85 1.32
N GLU A 159 3.30 11.22 2.08
CA GLU A 159 3.70 10.28 3.14
C GLU A 159 4.24 8.96 2.56
N ILE A 160 3.61 8.42 1.51
CA ILE A 160 4.13 7.21 0.85
C ILE A 160 5.51 7.45 0.24
N VAL A 161 5.74 8.58 -0.43
CA VAL A 161 7.05 8.91 -1.02
C VAL A 161 8.14 8.99 0.04
N LYS A 162 7.86 9.56 1.21
CA LYS A 162 8.80 9.57 2.34
C LYS A 162 9.09 8.15 2.85
N LEU A 163 8.06 7.32 3.03
CA LEU A 163 8.23 5.93 3.45
C LEU A 163 9.04 5.12 2.43
N ALA A 164 8.79 5.32 1.13
CA ALA A 164 9.52 4.66 0.05
C ALA A 164 10.98 5.12 -0.03
N ASP A 165 11.26 6.42 0.07
CA ASP A 165 12.63 6.95 0.13
C ASP A 165 13.40 6.37 1.33
N ASP A 166 12.76 6.29 2.50
CA ASP A 166 13.36 5.69 3.70
C ASP A 166 13.60 4.18 3.55
N TYR A 167 12.68 3.47 2.90
CA TYR A 167 12.83 2.05 2.59
C TYR A 167 13.96 1.79 1.59
N ILE A 168 14.03 2.53 0.48
CA ILE A 168 15.10 2.42 -0.51
C ILE A 168 16.47 2.68 0.14
N LYS A 169 16.58 3.72 0.99
CA LYS A 169 17.82 3.99 1.76
C LYS A 169 18.17 2.84 2.70
N PHE A 170 17.17 2.25 3.37
CA PHE A 170 17.38 1.08 4.22
C PHE A 170 17.91 -0.11 3.40
N MET A 171 17.35 -0.38 2.23
CA MET A 171 17.81 -1.46 1.34
C MET A 171 19.24 -1.23 0.86
N ARG A 172 19.57 -0.03 0.37
CA ARG A 172 20.93 0.34 -0.07
C ARG A 172 22.00 0.22 1.02
N ASN A 173 21.60 0.38 2.28
CA ASN A 173 22.48 0.28 3.45
C ASN A 173 22.43 -1.10 4.12
N SER A 174 21.79 -2.09 3.50
CA SER A 174 21.71 -3.46 4.00
C SER A 174 22.65 -4.35 3.19
N GLU A 175 23.19 -5.39 3.85
CA GLU A 175 23.89 -6.46 3.17
C GLU A 175 22.85 -7.27 2.40
N ILE A 176 22.79 -7.11 1.08
CA ILE A 176 21.91 -7.88 0.20
C ILE A 176 22.81 -8.68 -0.74
N GLU A 177 22.38 -9.88 -1.12
CA GLU A 177 23.11 -10.73 -2.05
C GLU A 177 23.37 -10.00 -3.39
N GLU A 178 24.53 -10.29 -3.99
CA GLU A 178 24.97 -9.64 -5.22
C GLU A 178 24.00 -9.98 -6.37
N GLY A 179 23.59 -8.96 -7.13
CA GLY A 179 22.62 -9.11 -8.22
C GLY A 179 21.17 -8.79 -7.87
N TYR A 180 20.86 -8.34 -6.66
CA TYR A 180 19.54 -7.80 -6.28
C TYR A 180 19.43 -6.26 -6.39
N ASP A 181 20.50 -5.58 -6.81
CA ASP A 181 20.52 -4.11 -6.96
C ASP A 181 19.44 -3.60 -7.91
N PHE A 182 19.11 -4.37 -8.95
CA PHE A 182 18.09 -4.00 -9.92
C PHE A 182 16.71 -3.79 -9.27
N TYR A 183 16.37 -4.52 -8.21
CA TYR A 183 15.10 -4.33 -7.51
C TYR A 183 15.05 -2.96 -6.84
N ILE A 184 16.16 -2.52 -6.24
CA ILE A 184 16.26 -1.20 -5.61
C ILE A 184 16.13 -0.10 -6.67
N ASP A 185 16.78 -0.30 -7.82
CA ASP A 185 16.71 0.64 -8.94
C ASP A 185 15.29 0.69 -9.55
N ASP A 186 14.60 -0.46 -9.69
CA ASP A 186 13.20 -0.52 -10.11
C ASP A 186 12.29 0.29 -9.18
N LEU A 187 12.45 0.17 -7.85
CA LEU A 187 11.69 0.98 -6.90
C LEU A 187 11.99 2.46 -7.04
N GLN A 188 13.24 2.82 -7.32
CA GLN A 188 13.63 4.20 -7.57
C GLN A 188 12.95 4.75 -8.83
N GLU A 189 12.79 3.93 -9.88
CA GLU A 189 12.05 4.31 -11.09
C GLU A 189 10.57 4.56 -10.79
N TYR A 190 9.89 3.65 -10.09
CA TYR A 190 8.48 3.86 -9.71
C TYR A 190 8.31 5.09 -8.82
N LEU A 191 9.27 5.35 -7.92
CA LEU A 191 9.25 6.54 -7.09
C LEU A 191 9.42 7.82 -7.93
N ASN A 192 10.29 7.80 -8.93
CA ASN A 192 10.49 8.93 -9.84
C ASN A 192 9.24 9.21 -10.67
N ASP A 193 8.52 8.17 -11.12
CA ASP A 193 7.23 8.31 -11.80
C ASP A 193 6.19 8.99 -10.90
N VAL A 194 6.08 8.58 -9.63
CA VAL A 194 5.19 9.23 -8.66
C VAL A 194 5.57 10.72 -8.49
N LYS A 195 6.86 11.03 -8.32
CA LYS A 195 7.34 12.42 -8.18
C LYS A 195 7.02 13.26 -9.42
N LYS A 196 7.23 12.70 -10.61
CA LYS A 196 6.90 13.35 -11.90
C LYS A 196 5.40 13.66 -11.99
N TYR A 197 4.52 12.68 -11.82
CA TYR A 197 3.08 12.90 -11.97
C TYR A 197 2.48 13.75 -10.85
N TYR A 198 3.07 13.68 -9.65
CA TYR A 198 2.73 14.60 -8.57
C TYR A 198 3.01 16.06 -8.96
N LYS A 199 4.19 16.33 -9.52
CA LYS A 199 4.54 17.67 -10.02
C LYS A 199 3.62 18.12 -11.15
N GLU A 200 3.32 17.25 -12.10
CA GLU A 200 2.41 17.57 -13.21
C GLU A 200 1.01 17.91 -12.71
N ARG A 201 0.51 17.19 -11.69
CA ARG A 201 -0.82 17.40 -11.11
C ARG A 201 -0.91 18.64 -10.22
N TYR A 202 0.08 18.88 -9.36
CA TYR A 202 0.00 19.90 -8.30
C TYR A 202 0.91 21.11 -8.51
N GLY A 203 1.81 21.07 -9.50
CA GLY A 203 2.77 22.15 -9.77
C GLY A 203 3.85 22.31 -8.71
N GLU A 204 4.09 21.30 -7.86
CA GLU A 204 5.06 21.34 -6.77
C GLU A 204 5.92 20.06 -6.73
N GLU A 205 7.14 20.16 -6.22
CA GLU A 205 8.07 19.02 -6.07
C GLU A 205 7.84 18.28 -4.73
N LEU A 206 8.29 17.02 -4.67
CA LEU A 206 8.28 16.16 -3.48
C LEU A 206 9.66 15.97 -2.86
#